data_AF-A0A3R8HUV0-F1
#
_entry.id   AF-A0A3R8HUV0-F1
#
_cell.length_a   1.000
_cell.length_b   1.000
_cell.length_c   1.000
_cell.angle_alpha   90.00
_cell.angle_beta   90.00
_cell.angle_gamma   90.00
#
_symmetry.space_group_name_H-M   'P 1'
#
loop_
_entity.id
_entity.type
_entity.pdbx_description
1 polymer ?
#
loop_
_entity_poly.entity_id
_entity_poly.type
_entity_poly.pdbx_seq_one_letter_code
_entity_poly.pdbx_strand_id
1 'polypeptide(L)' 'MFKNVYGFEYSEDDKHLYLYRKNPPRWRMELENGIEDKRKLASTLNKAAEYITKITK' A
#
# COMPACT_ATOMS: atom_id res chain seq x y z
N MET A 1 7.57 -21.79 -0.59
CA MET A 1 7.56 -20.66 -1.55
C MET A 1 6.72 -19.55 -0.94
N PHE A 2 7.35 -18.52 -0.37
CA PHE A 2 6.63 -17.41 0.27
C PHE A 2 5.90 -16.63 -0.82
N LYS A 3 4.60 -16.90 -1.00
CA LYS A 3 3.74 -16.07 -1.84
C LYS A 3 3.75 -14.68 -1.20
N ASN A 4 4.50 -13.74 -1.78
CA ASN A 4 4.63 -12.38 -1.28
C ASN A 4 3.23 -11.81 -0.98
N VAL A 5 2.97 -11.56 0.30
CA VAL A 5 1.67 -11.07 0.80
C VAL A 5 1.42 -9.64 0.32
N TYR A 6 2.48 -8.89 0.08
CA TYR A 6 2.48 -7.52 -0.43
C TYR A 6 3.18 -7.45 -1.78
N GLY A 7 2.79 -6.49 -2.61
CA GLY A 7 3.46 -6.22 -3.87
C GLY A 7 3.02 -4.90 -4.48
N PHE A 8 3.71 -4.55 -5.57
CA PHE A 8 3.35 -3.43 -6.41
C PHE A 8 2.83 -3.94 -7.75
N GLU A 9 1.81 -3.30 -8.29
CA GLU A 9 1.31 -3.53 -9.65
C GLU A 9 1.08 -2.20 -10.35
N TYR A 10 1.43 -2.12 -11.62
CA TYR A 10 1.00 -1.02 -12.48
C TYR A 10 -0.36 -1.37 -13.09
N SER A 11 -1.17 -0.35 -13.40
CA SER A 11 -2.36 -0.52 -14.24
C SER A 11 -1.96 -1.02 -15.63
N GLU A 12 -2.93 -1.55 -16.38
CA GLU A 12 -2.69 -2.01 -17.76
C GLU A 12 -2.22 -0.90 -18.70
N ASP A 13 -2.51 0.36 -18.38
CA ASP A 13 -2.07 1.53 -19.13
C ASP A 13 -0.79 2.19 -18.57
N ASP A 14 -0.12 1.55 -17.60
CA ASP A 14 1.08 2.01 -16.90
C ASP A 14 0.97 3.39 -16.21
N LYS A 15 -0.25 3.96 -16.10
CA LYS A 15 -0.46 5.29 -15.50
C LYS A 15 -0.60 5.26 -13.99
N HIS A 16 -1.06 4.15 -13.42
CA HIS A 16 -1.38 4.04 -12.01
C HIS A 16 -0.49 2.99 -11.36
N LEU A 17 0.11 3.34 -10.22
CA LEU A 17 0.88 2.41 -9.41
C LEU A 17 0.07 2.03 -8.16
N TYR A 18 -0.06 0.75 -7.89
CA TYR A 18 -0.78 0.25 -6.73
C TYR A 18 0.14 -0.50 -5.77
N LEU A 19 -0.03 -0.25 -4.47
CA LEU A 19 0.42 -1.14 -3.40
C LEU A 19 -0.75 -2.04 -3.00
N TYR A 20 -0.54 -3.36 -3.00
CA TYR A 20 -1.58 -4.32 -2.65
C TYR A 20 -1.16 -5.27 -1.53
N ARG A 21 -2.19 -5.85 -0.89
CA ARG A 21 -2.08 -7.01 0.02
C ARG A 21 -2.99 -8.14 -0.45
N LYS A 22 -2.40 -9.33 -0.69
CA LYS A 22 -3.09 -10.53 -1.21
C LYS A 22 -3.89 -11.32 -0.19
N ASN A 23 -3.47 -11.32 1.08
CA ASN A 23 -4.17 -12.07 2.13
C ASN A 23 -5.36 -11.26 2.69
N PRO A 24 -6.38 -11.91 3.28
CA PRO A 24 -7.44 -11.22 4.04
C PRO A 24 -6.89 -10.52 5.30
N PRO A 25 -7.33 -9.29 5.64
CA PRO A 25 -8.14 -8.40 4.80
C PRO A 25 -7.36 -7.98 3.54
N ARG A 26 -7.99 -8.19 2.38
CA ARG A 26 -7.43 -7.86 1.07
C ARG A 26 -7.66 -6.39 0.80
N TRP A 27 -6.63 -5.70 0.35
CA TRP A 27 -6.73 -4.28 0.01
C TRP A 27 -5.72 -3.92 -1.08
N ARG A 28 -6.04 -2.84 -1.78
CA ARG A 28 -5.20 -2.22 -2.81
C ARG A 28 -5.33 -0.71 -2.66
N MET A 29 -4.20 -0.01 -2.72
CA MET A 29 -4.14 1.44 -2.60
C MET A 29 -3.33 2.01 -3.76
N GLU A 30 -3.88 3.01 -4.43
CA GLU A 30 -3.19 3.74 -5.48
C GLU A 30 -2.16 4.70 -4.88
N LEU A 31 -0.99 4.79 -5.52
CA LEU A 31 0.10 5.68 -5.17
C LEU A 31 0.18 6.77 -6.24
N GLU A 32 -0.41 7.91 -5.95
CA GLU A 32 -0.33 9.09 -6.81
C GLU A 32 1.13 9.51 -7.00
N ASN A 33 1.53 9.72 -8.25
CA ASN A 33 2.91 10.07 -8.65
C ASN A 33 3.98 9.01 -8.34
N GLY A 34 3.59 7.76 -8.07
CA GLY A 34 4.51 6.64 -7.91
C GLY A 34 5.25 6.62 -6.56
N ILE A 35 6.47 6.08 -6.55
CA ILE A 35 7.29 5.92 -5.32
C ILE A 35 8.66 6.55 -5.54
N GLU A 36 8.86 7.74 -4.99
CA GLU A 36 10.18 8.39 -4.94
C GLU A 36 11.04 7.81 -3.81
N ASP A 37 10.46 7.59 -2.62
CA ASP A 37 11.16 7.08 -1.43
C ASP A 37 10.30 6.07 -0.66
N LYS A 38 10.77 4.82 -0.64
CA LYS A 38 10.13 3.69 0.07
C LYS A 38 10.09 3.88 1.58
N ARG A 39 11.09 4.54 2.20
CA ARG A 39 11.13 4.77 3.65
C ARG A 39 10.10 5.81 4.05
N LYS A 40 9.98 6.89 3.27
CA LYS A 40 8.95 7.91 3.46
C LYS A 40 7.56 7.30 3.33
N LEU A 41 7.33 6.47 2.31
CA LEU A 41 6.07 5.73 2.13
C LEU A 41 5.77 4.81 3.33
N ALA A 42 6.74 4.06 3.83
CA ALA A 42 6.54 3.21 5.01
C ALA A 42 6.16 4.04 6.25
N SER A 43 6.78 5.21 6.43
CA SER A 43 6.45 6.13 7.53
C SER A 43 5.01 6.66 7.43
N THR A 44 4.54 7.04 6.23
CA THR A 44 3.16 7.52 6.04
C THR A 44 2.13 6.40 6.25
N LEU A 45 2.42 5.17 5.80
CA LEU A 45 1.58 4.00 6.04
C LEU A 45 1.43 3.67 7.53
N ASN A 46 2.52 3.78 8.32
CA ASN A 46 2.45 3.59 9.77
C ASN A 46 1.54 4.63 10.43
N LYS A 47 1.64 5.90 10.05
CA LYS A 47 0.74 6.96 10.55
C LYS A 47 -0.72 6.69 10.16
N ALA A 48 -0.97 6.20 8.95
CA ALA A 48 -2.32 5.81 8.54
C ALA A 48 -2.86 4.65 9.39
N ALA A 49 -2.02 3.64 9.69
CA ALA A 49 -2.41 2.54 10.59
C ALA A 49 -2.72 3.04 12.02
N GLU A 50 -1.90 3.95 12.56
CA GLU A 50 -2.17 4.60 13.84
C GLU A 50 -3.49 5.38 13.84
N TYR A 51 -3.79 6.08 12.74
CA TYR A 51 -5.05 6.81 12.61
C TYR A 51 -6.25 5.85 12.62
N ILE A 52 -6.23 4.81 11.79
CA ILE A 52 -7.31 3.81 11.69
C ILE A 52 -7.57 3.15 13.06
N THR A 53 -6.51 2.81 13.79
CA THR A 53 -6.65 2.18 15.13
C THR A 53 -7.16 3.14 16.20
N LYS A 54 -6.91 4.46 16.06
CA LYS A 54 -7.42 5.49 16.99
C LYS A 54 -8.88 5.86 16.73
N ILE A 55 -9.33 5.92 15.47
CA ILE A 55 -10.74 6.24 15.13
C ILE A 55 -11.71 5.10 15.47
N THR A 56 -11.20 3.88 15.65
CA THR A 56 -12.03 2.70 15.95
C THR A 56 -12.27 2.53 17.46
N LYS A 57 -11.90 3.53 18.29
CA LYS A 57 -12.22 3.61 19.72
C LYS A 57 -13.36 4.60 19.96
#